data_AF-A0ABD5VW09-F1
#
_entry.id   AF-A0ABD5VW09-F1
#
_cell.length_a   1.000
_cell.length_b   1.000
_cell.length_c   1.000
_cell.angle_alpha   90.00
_cell.angle_beta   90.00
_cell.angle_gamma   90.00
#
_symmetry.space_group_name_H-M   'P 1'
#
loop_
_entity.id
_entity.type
_entity.pdbx_description
1 polymer ?
#
loop_
_entity_poly.entity_id
_entity_poly.type
_entity_poly.pdbx_seq_one_letter_code
_entity_poly.pdbx_strand_id
1 'polypeptide(L)'
;MTAPAVSRRPTRLSSVLAVAMGVATVWLLFDVSGFRTALLFEVVGLAVFGVGAELRANGWSWTGLAVALAGLAVVPVAMLLGVQRLPGSGSVIQAVPGLLGVAVLALGVFPLRDEDGSRRLVKAGAAFLFVNVLVGGIFQVAPLGTMLAAGAATVLAWDAGEQAINVSEHLGRAGRTWTVETAHAGGTLFAGGVAVLAGQSVGDLGGSLTLAQFALLVVAVILLTVALHD
;
A
#
# COMPACT_ATOMS: atom_id res chain seq x y z
N MET A 1 -10.47 15.58 -37.52
CA MET A 1 -10.83 15.64 -36.09
C MET A 1 -9.93 14.66 -35.36
N THR A 2 -8.90 15.12 -34.68
CA THR A 2 -8.07 14.27 -33.82
C THR A 2 -8.86 13.97 -32.55
N ALA A 3 -9.00 12.69 -32.19
CA ALA A 3 -9.64 12.30 -30.95
C ALA A 3 -8.96 13.02 -29.77
N PRO A 4 -9.72 13.52 -28.77
CA PRO A 4 -9.13 14.16 -27.61
C PRO A 4 -8.15 13.20 -26.92
N ALA A 5 -6.95 13.69 -26.61
CA ALA A 5 -5.92 12.90 -25.95
C ALA A 5 -6.46 12.39 -24.60
N VAL A 6 -6.62 11.07 -24.48
CA VAL A 6 -7.10 10.43 -23.25
C VAL A 6 -6.03 10.62 -22.17
N SER A 7 -6.39 11.28 -21.07
CA SER A 7 -5.51 11.42 -19.91
C SER A 7 -5.40 10.08 -19.17
N ARG A 8 -4.25 9.42 -19.34
CA ARG A 8 -3.92 8.11 -18.74
C ARG A 8 -3.27 8.24 -17.36
N ARG A 9 -3.91 9.00 -16.47
CA ARG A 9 -3.41 9.26 -15.12
C ARG A 9 -4.26 8.46 -14.11
N PRO A 10 -3.67 7.84 -13.07
CA PRO A 10 -4.41 7.05 -12.08
C PRO A 10 -5.63 7.78 -11.50
N THR A 11 -6.70 7.06 -11.17
CA THR A 11 -7.91 7.68 -10.61
C THR A 11 -7.75 8.10 -9.15
N ARG A 12 -8.30 9.26 -8.78
CA ARG A 12 -8.05 9.87 -7.46
C ARG A 12 -8.57 9.01 -6.30
N LEU A 13 -9.76 8.42 -6.44
CA LEU A 13 -10.40 7.68 -5.36
C LEU A 13 -9.65 6.38 -5.07
N SER A 14 -9.38 5.57 -6.10
CA SER A 14 -8.60 4.35 -5.94
C SER A 14 -7.16 4.62 -5.47
N SER A 15 -6.51 5.71 -5.92
CA SER A 15 -5.20 6.12 -5.38
C SER A 15 -5.25 6.46 -3.89
N VAL A 16 -6.27 7.20 -3.43
CA VAL A 16 -6.44 7.54 -2.01
C VAL A 16 -6.71 6.28 -1.19
N LEU A 17 -7.54 5.38 -1.68
CA LEU A 17 -7.80 4.10 -1.03
C LEU A 17 -6.54 3.24 -0.93
N ALA A 18 -5.75 3.15 -2.00
CA ALA A 18 -4.49 2.42 -2.01
C ALA A 18 -3.55 2.91 -0.90
N VAL A 19 -3.30 4.22 -0.85
CA VAL A 19 -2.43 4.83 0.16
C VAL A 19 -3.02 4.67 1.57
N ALA A 20 -4.32 4.91 1.74
CA ALA A 20 -4.98 4.76 3.04
C ALA A 20 -4.86 3.33 3.59
N MET A 21 -5.03 2.32 2.74
CA MET A 21 -4.89 0.92 3.13
C MET A 21 -3.43 0.51 3.37
N GLY A 22 -2.49 1.09 2.63
CA GLY A 22 -1.06 0.94 2.91
C GLY A 22 -0.67 1.53 4.27
N VAL A 23 -1.17 2.72 4.58
CA VAL A 23 -0.99 3.37 5.90
C VAL A 23 -1.65 2.54 6.99
N ALA A 24 -2.88 2.05 6.78
CA ALA A 24 -3.59 1.21 7.73
C ALA A 24 -2.80 -0.06 8.07
N THR A 25 -2.16 -0.69 7.07
CA THR A 25 -1.27 -1.84 7.27
C THR A 25 -0.19 -1.54 8.30
N VAL A 26 0.53 -0.44 8.13
CA VAL A 26 1.60 -0.04 9.06
C VAL A 26 1.02 0.40 10.40
N TRP A 27 -0.06 1.17 10.40
CA TRP A 27 -0.70 1.68 11.61
C TRP A 27 -1.18 0.59 12.57
N LEU A 28 -1.77 -0.48 12.01
CA LEU A 28 -2.27 -1.63 12.78
C LEU A 28 -1.14 -2.39 13.48
N LEU A 29 0.03 -2.47 12.85
CA LEU A 29 1.17 -3.25 13.36
C LEU A 29 1.96 -2.54 14.46
N PHE A 30 1.87 -1.21 14.53
CA PHE A 30 2.64 -0.41 15.49
C PHE A 30 1.73 0.41 16.40
N ASP A 31 1.64 0.01 17.67
CA ASP A 31 0.90 0.74 18.72
C ASP A 31 1.80 1.68 19.54
N VAL A 32 2.75 2.34 18.88
CA VAL A 32 3.65 3.32 19.50
C VAL A 32 3.24 4.72 19.06
N SER A 33 2.76 5.56 19.98
CA SER A 33 2.25 6.90 19.67
C SER A 33 3.25 7.79 18.93
N GLY A 34 4.53 7.74 19.33
CA GLY A 34 5.62 8.46 18.66
C GLY A 34 5.84 8.00 17.21
N PHE A 35 5.77 6.69 16.96
CA PHE A 35 5.87 6.13 15.62
C PHE A 35 4.66 6.51 14.75
N ARG A 36 3.44 6.40 15.29
CA ARG A 36 2.20 6.81 14.60
C ARG A 36 2.21 8.27 14.21
N THR A 37 2.71 9.14 15.08
CA THR A 37 2.87 10.57 14.76
C THR A 37 3.84 10.78 13.60
N ALA A 38 4.95 10.04 13.58
CA ALA A 38 5.90 10.08 12.49
C ALA A 38 5.29 9.57 11.16
N LEU A 39 4.52 8.48 11.20
CA LEU A 39 3.77 7.97 10.05
C LEU A 39 2.78 9.01 9.51
N LEU A 40 2.11 9.79 10.37
CA LEU A 40 1.25 10.89 9.92
C LEU A 40 2.05 11.98 9.20
N PHE A 41 3.24 12.34 9.68
CA PHE A 41 4.12 13.28 8.98
C PHE A 41 4.56 12.75 7.61
N GLU A 42 4.84 11.45 7.49
CA GLU A 42 5.13 10.82 6.21
C GLU A 42 3.95 10.94 5.25
N VAL A 43 2.73 10.64 5.71
CA VAL A 43 1.50 10.80 4.91
C VAL A 43 1.29 12.24 4.46
N VAL A 44 1.52 13.22 5.35
CA VAL A 44 1.46 14.65 5.00
C VAL A 44 2.52 14.99 3.95
N GLY A 45 3.76 14.52 4.11
CA GLY A 45 4.83 14.71 3.12
C GLY A 45 4.45 14.17 1.74
N LEU A 46 3.89 12.95 1.69
CA LEU A 46 3.40 12.33 0.46
C LEU A 46 2.22 13.07 -0.15
N ALA A 47 1.28 13.58 0.67
CA ALA A 47 0.18 14.39 0.19
C ALA A 47 0.67 15.71 -0.42
N VAL A 48 1.60 16.40 0.23
CA VAL A 48 2.24 17.62 -0.29
C VAL A 48 2.98 17.32 -1.59
N PHE A 49 3.71 16.20 -1.65
CA PHE A 49 4.36 15.73 -2.87
C PHE A 49 3.37 15.54 -4.01
N GLY A 50 2.25 14.86 -3.75
CA GLY A 50 1.18 14.64 -4.72
C GLY A 50 0.55 15.94 -5.24
N VAL A 51 0.34 16.93 -4.36
CA VAL A 51 -0.13 18.27 -4.74
C VAL A 51 0.89 18.96 -5.65
N GLY A 52 2.17 18.93 -5.30
CA GLY A 52 3.24 19.50 -6.13
C GLY A 52 3.34 18.84 -7.51
N ALA A 53 3.19 17.51 -7.55
CA ALA A 53 3.16 16.74 -8.79
C ALA A 53 1.99 17.15 -9.71
N GLU A 54 0.78 17.30 -9.15
CA GLU A 54 -0.40 17.74 -9.92
C GLU A 54 -0.25 19.21 -10.39
N LEU A 55 0.29 20.11 -9.57
CA LEU A 55 0.58 21.50 -9.96
C LEU A 55 1.54 21.55 -11.15
N ARG A 56 2.64 20.80 -11.08
CA ARG A 56 3.60 20.68 -12.19
C ARG A 56 2.92 20.16 -13.45
N ALA A 57 2.04 19.17 -13.31
CA ALA A 57 1.33 18.55 -14.40
C ALA A 57 0.24 19.45 -15.04
N ASN A 58 -0.12 20.57 -14.38
CA ASN A 58 -1.04 21.60 -14.85
C ASN A 58 -0.33 22.85 -15.38
N GLY A 59 0.98 22.77 -15.65
CA GLY A 59 1.78 23.84 -16.28
C GLY A 59 2.53 24.76 -15.32
N TRP A 60 2.40 24.56 -14.00
CA TRP A 60 3.07 25.36 -12.98
C TRP A 60 4.42 24.73 -12.60
N SER A 61 5.37 24.76 -13.53
CA SER A 61 6.58 23.91 -13.46
C SER A 61 7.44 24.13 -12.21
N TRP A 62 7.81 25.38 -11.91
CA TRP A 62 8.71 25.70 -10.80
C TRP A 62 8.06 25.59 -9.43
N THR A 63 6.84 26.12 -9.28
CA THR A 63 6.10 26.05 -8.00
C THR A 63 5.69 24.62 -7.69
N GLY A 64 5.20 23.88 -8.69
CA GLY A 64 4.89 22.46 -8.53
C GLY A 64 6.12 21.63 -8.18
N LEU A 65 7.27 21.90 -8.81
CA LEU A 65 8.53 21.24 -8.47
C LEU A 65 8.98 21.56 -7.05
N ALA A 66 8.94 22.83 -6.64
CA ALA A 66 9.34 23.23 -5.28
C ALA A 66 8.46 22.56 -4.21
N VAL A 67 7.14 22.56 -4.41
CA VAL A 67 6.19 21.89 -3.50
C VAL A 67 6.43 20.37 -3.47
N ALA A 68 6.65 19.76 -4.64
CA ALA A 68 6.95 18.33 -4.71
C ALA A 68 8.22 17.99 -3.93
N LEU A 69 9.32 18.72 -4.16
CA LEU A 69 10.59 18.48 -3.46
C LEU A 69 10.46 18.70 -1.95
N ALA A 70 9.70 19.72 -1.52
CA ALA A 70 9.44 19.96 -0.11
C ALA A 70 8.68 18.79 0.54
N GLY A 71 7.62 18.29 -0.09
CA GLY A 71 6.87 17.12 0.40
C GLY A 71 7.74 15.86 0.45
N LEU A 72 8.54 15.62 -0.60
CA LEU A 72 9.44 14.48 -0.65
C LEU A 72 10.52 14.53 0.42
N ALA A 73 11.03 15.71 0.78
CA ALA A 73 12.03 15.89 1.83
C ALA A 73 11.49 15.56 3.24
N VAL A 74 10.18 15.70 3.47
CA VAL A 74 9.54 15.35 4.75
C VAL A 74 9.56 13.85 4.98
N VAL A 75 9.41 13.03 3.93
CA VAL A 75 9.33 11.56 4.01
C VAL A 75 10.53 10.94 4.74
N PRO A 76 11.80 11.11 4.31
CA PRO A 76 12.94 10.49 5.00
C PRO A 76 13.12 11.00 6.42
N VAL A 77 12.78 12.26 6.70
CA VAL A 77 12.84 12.83 8.05
C VAL A 77 11.80 12.18 8.96
N ALA A 78 10.56 12.03 8.48
CA ALA A 78 9.49 11.35 9.19
C ALA A 78 9.85 9.88 9.45
N MET A 79 10.39 9.17 8.46
CA MET A 79 10.84 7.80 8.61
C MET A 79 11.92 7.67 9.69
N LEU A 80 12.96 8.52 9.64
CA LEU A 80 14.04 8.52 10.62
C LEU A 80 13.51 8.78 12.04
N LEU A 81 12.64 9.78 12.19
CA LEU A 81 12.03 10.10 13.48
C LEU A 81 11.17 8.94 13.99
N GLY A 82 10.41 8.27 13.12
CA GLY A 82 9.58 7.12 13.49
C GLY A 82 10.41 5.95 13.99
N VAL A 83 11.45 5.58 13.24
CA VAL A 83 12.38 4.49 13.60
C VAL A 83 13.04 4.72 14.96
N GLN A 84 13.42 5.96 15.27
CA GLN A 84 14.01 6.32 16.56
C GLN A 84 13.06 6.16 17.75
N ARG A 85 11.74 6.04 17.53
CA ARG A 85 10.74 5.82 18.60
C ARG A 85 10.49 4.36 18.91
N LEU A 86 11.03 3.43 18.12
CA LEU A 86 10.73 2.02 18.27
C LEU A 86 11.65 1.34 19.29
N PRO A 87 11.10 0.51 20.19
CA PRO A 87 11.92 -0.27 21.10
C PRO A 87 12.50 -1.49 20.38
N GLY A 88 13.84 -1.58 20.37
CA GLY A 88 14.57 -2.77 19.91
C GLY A 88 14.74 -2.88 18.39
N SER A 89 15.72 -3.71 17.99
CA SER A 89 16.09 -3.92 16.59
C SER A 89 15.01 -4.64 15.77
N GLY A 90 14.25 -5.56 16.38
CA GLY A 90 13.17 -6.29 15.68
C GLY A 90 12.08 -5.35 15.13
N SER A 91 11.61 -4.42 15.98
CA SER A 91 10.63 -3.40 15.59
C SER A 91 11.16 -2.49 14.46
N VAL A 92 12.45 -2.15 14.50
CA VAL A 92 13.10 -1.34 13.45
C VAL A 92 13.17 -2.11 12.13
N ILE A 93 13.63 -3.37 12.16
CA ILE A 93 13.72 -4.24 10.98
C ILE A 93 12.34 -4.42 10.33
N GLN A 94 11.28 -4.50 11.14
CA GLN A 94 9.90 -4.57 10.67
C GLN A 94 9.41 -3.23 10.09
N ALA A 95 9.66 -2.11 10.77
CA ALA A 95 9.08 -0.83 10.39
C ALA A 95 9.63 -0.27 9.07
N VAL A 96 10.92 -0.48 8.81
CA VAL A 96 11.58 0.03 7.59
C VAL A 96 10.86 -0.38 6.30
N PRO A 97 10.58 -1.68 6.04
CA PRO A 97 9.81 -2.06 4.86
C PRO A 97 8.37 -1.52 4.89
N GLY A 98 7.76 -1.34 6.05
CA GLY A 98 6.41 -0.75 6.15
C GLY A 98 6.37 0.69 5.64
N LEU A 99 7.26 1.53 6.17
CA LEU A 99 7.40 2.95 5.79
C LEU A 99 7.79 3.07 4.30
N LEU A 100 8.81 2.32 3.86
CA LEU A 100 9.19 2.28 2.45
C LEU A 100 8.04 1.82 1.55
N GLY A 101 7.25 0.84 2.00
CA GLY A 101 6.08 0.34 1.28
C GLY A 101 5.04 1.42 1.05
N VAL A 102 4.71 2.21 2.08
CA VAL A 102 3.79 3.36 1.96
C VAL A 102 4.34 4.41 0.98
N ALA A 103 5.60 4.81 1.12
CA ALA A 103 6.22 5.79 0.25
C ALA A 103 6.27 5.32 -1.21
N VAL A 104 6.72 4.09 -1.46
CA VAL A 104 6.83 3.51 -2.82
C VAL A 104 5.45 3.31 -3.44
N LEU A 105 4.46 2.84 -2.68
CA LEU A 105 3.08 2.71 -3.15
C LEU A 105 2.49 4.07 -3.54
N ALA A 106 2.66 5.08 -2.70
CA ALA A 106 2.21 6.45 -2.97
C ALA A 106 2.85 7.00 -4.25
N LEU A 107 4.16 6.82 -4.42
CA LEU A 107 4.87 7.18 -5.65
C LEU A 107 4.35 6.44 -6.89
N GLY A 108 3.88 5.20 -6.72
CA GLY A 108 3.28 4.40 -7.78
C GLY A 108 1.94 4.96 -8.24
N VAL A 109 1.08 5.44 -7.33
CA VAL A 109 -0.25 5.96 -7.68
C VAL A 109 -0.25 7.44 -8.07
N PHE A 110 0.87 8.17 -7.93
CA PHE A 110 0.98 9.56 -8.36
C PHE A 110 1.24 9.71 -9.87
N PRO A 111 0.74 10.79 -10.51
CA PRO A 111 0.73 10.97 -11.97
C PRO A 111 2.09 11.46 -12.53
N LEU A 112 3.19 10.82 -12.13
CA LEU A 112 4.55 11.25 -12.49
C LEU A 112 5.25 10.38 -13.52
N ARG A 113 4.72 9.19 -13.78
CA ARG A 113 5.38 8.14 -14.57
C ARG A 113 4.42 7.54 -15.59
N ASP A 114 5.02 6.88 -16.58
CA ASP A 114 4.31 6.00 -17.50
C ASP A 114 3.68 4.82 -16.75
N GLU A 115 2.68 4.20 -17.40
CA GLU A 115 1.84 3.14 -16.85
C GLU A 115 2.65 1.97 -16.28
N ASP A 116 3.64 1.50 -17.03
CA ASP A 116 4.53 0.40 -16.61
C ASP A 116 5.33 0.76 -15.36
N GLY A 117 5.77 2.01 -15.23
CA GLY A 117 6.50 2.50 -14.07
C GLY A 117 5.62 2.58 -12.83
N SER A 118 4.39 3.07 -13.01
CA SER A 118 3.36 3.13 -11.96
C SER A 118 3.03 1.73 -11.43
N ARG A 119 2.78 0.78 -12.33
CA ARG A 119 2.43 -0.61 -11.96
C ARG A 119 3.56 -1.32 -11.23
N ARG A 120 4.82 -1.13 -11.66
CA ARG A 120 6.00 -1.68 -10.96
C ARG A 120 6.14 -1.12 -9.54
N LEU A 121 5.91 0.18 -9.36
CA LEU A 121 5.98 0.81 -8.04
C LEU A 121 4.84 0.37 -7.13
N VAL A 122 3.61 0.25 -7.64
CA VAL A 122 2.48 -0.29 -6.85
C VAL A 122 2.79 -1.70 -6.36
N LYS A 123 3.29 -2.59 -7.23
CA LYS A 123 3.72 -3.94 -6.85
C LYS A 123 4.86 -3.93 -5.85
N ALA A 124 5.88 -3.09 -6.05
CA ALA A 124 7.01 -2.97 -5.13
C ALA A 124 6.57 -2.44 -3.75
N GLY A 125 5.71 -1.43 -3.70
CA GLY A 125 5.16 -0.88 -2.47
C GLY A 125 4.33 -1.90 -1.70
N ALA A 126 3.44 -2.62 -2.40
CA ALA A 126 2.69 -3.72 -1.83
C ALA A 126 3.59 -4.86 -1.32
N ALA A 127 4.65 -5.21 -2.05
CA ALA A 127 5.61 -6.22 -1.62
C ALA A 127 6.34 -5.79 -0.33
N PHE A 128 6.75 -4.53 -0.22
CA PHE A 128 7.34 -3.99 1.00
C PHE A 128 6.36 -4.01 2.20
N LEU A 129 5.10 -3.63 1.98
CA LEU A 129 4.05 -3.74 2.99
C LEU A 129 3.82 -5.19 3.43
N PHE A 130 3.83 -6.13 2.49
CA PHE A 130 3.70 -7.56 2.79
C PHE A 130 4.90 -8.09 3.58
N VAL A 131 6.13 -7.70 3.20
CA VAL A 131 7.35 -8.02 3.97
C VAL A 131 7.25 -7.48 5.40
N ASN A 132 6.74 -6.26 5.61
CA ASN A 132 6.47 -5.71 6.93
C ASN A 132 5.52 -6.57 7.77
N VAL A 133 4.45 -7.10 7.16
CA VAL A 133 3.54 -8.07 7.82
C VAL A 133 4.28 -9.37 8.13
N LEU A 134 5.04 -9.95 7.19
CA LEU A 134 5.75 -11.21 7.43
C LEU A 134 6.80 -11.09 8.54
N VAL A 135 7.60 -10.03 8.51
CA VAL A 135 8.61 -9.75 9.53
C VAL A 135 7.94 -9.59 10.90
N GLY A 136 6.79 -8.91 10.96
CA GLY A 136 6.05 -8.79 12.21
C GLY A 136 5.54 -10.13 12.75
N GLY A 137 5.22 -11.07 11.87
CA GLY A 137 4.81 -12.43 12.23
C GLY A 137 5.97 -13.26 12.76
N ILE A 138 7.15 -13.14 12.15
CA ILE A 138 8.38 -13.80 12.59
C ILE A 138 8.79 -13.34 13.99
N PHE A 139 8.73 -12.03 14.24
CA PHE A 139 9.10 -11.45 15.54
C PHE A 139 7.94 -11.42 16.54
N GLN A 140 6.75 -11.92 16.17
CA GLN A 140 5.53 -11.94 16.99
C GLN A 140 5.21 -10.59 17.66
N VAL A 141 5.34 -9.52 16.88
CA VAL A 141 5.17 -8.14 17.38
C VAL A 141 3.71 -7.74 17.59
N ALA A 142 2.76 -8.49 17.02
CA ALA A 142 1.34 -8.22 17.12
C ALA A 142 0.50 -9.52 17.14
N PRO A 143 -0.72 -9.49 17.71
CA PRO A 143 -1.62 -10.64 17.74
C PRO A 143 -2.03 -11.10 16.33
N LEU A 144 -2.35 -12.40 16.19
CA LEU A 144 -2.74 -13.01 14.90
C LEU A 144 -3.84 -12.21 14.17
N GLY A 145 -4.89 -11.80 14.88
CA GLY A 145 -5.98 -11.02 14.27
C GLY A 145 -5.51 -9.70 13.65
N THR A 146 -4.57 -9.00 14.31
CA THR A 146 -3.96 -7.77 13.81
C THR A 146 -3.09 -8.04 12.58
N MET A 147 -2.33 -9.14 12.59
CA MET A 147 -1.51 -9.55 11.45
C MET A 147 -2.35 -9.88 10.22
N LEU A 148 -3.46 -10.61 10.41
CA LEU A 148 -4.41 -10.93 9.34
C LEU A 148 -5.07 -9.67 8.79
N ALA A 149 -5.48 -8.75 9.66
CA ALA A 149 -6.07 -7.47 9.24
C ALA A 149 -5.06 -6.61 8.46
N ALA A 150 -3.79 -6.55 8.90
CA ALA A 150 -2.73 -5.87 8.18
C ALA A 150 -2.40 -6.54 6.82
N GLY A 151 -2.43 -7.87 6.76
CA GLY A 151 -2.30 -8.62 5.50
C GLY A 151 -3.44 -8.31 4.51
N ALA A 152 -4.69 -8.32 4.98
CA ALA A 152 -5.84 -7.94 4.17
C ALA A 152 -5.75 -6.47 3.71
N ALA A 153 -5.31 -5.57 4.59
CA ALA A 153 -5.06 -4.18 4.24
C ALA A 153 -3.97 -4.03 3.16
N THR A 154 -2.93 -4.86 3.19
CA THR A 154 -1.89 -4.88 2.15
C THR A 154 -2.46 -5.29 0.78
N VAL A 155 -3.29 -6.34 0.74
CA VAL A 155 -3.94 -6.79 -0.49
C VAL A 155 -4.88 -5.72 -1.04
N LEU A 156 -5.67 -5.08 -0.17
CA LEU A 156 -6.53 -3.96 -0.52
C LEU A 156 -5.73 -2.77 -1.08
N ALA A 157 -4.58 -2.47 -0.50
CA ALA A 157 -3.70 -1.40 -0.96
C ALA A 157 -3.17 -1.68 -2.38
N TRP A 158 -2.76 -2.92 -2.64
CA TRP A 158 -2.32 -3.37 -3.96
C TRP A 158 -3.45 -3.33 -4.98
N ASP A 159 -4.58 -3.96 -4.68
CA ASP A 159 -5.74 -4.06 -5.58
C ASP A 159 -6.29 -2.66 -5.94
N ALA A 160 -6.44 -1.77 -4.95
CA ALA A 160 -6.82 -0.39 -5.21
C ALA A 160 -5.79 0.37 -6.06
N GLY A 161 -4.49 0.09 -5.87
CA GLY A 161 -3.43 0.67 -6.68
C GLY A 161 -3.48 0.22 -8.15
N GLU A 162 -3.66 -1.09 -8.39
CA GLU A 162 -3.85 -1.66 -9.72
C GLU A 162 -5.13 -1.15 -10.38
N GLN A 163 -6.23 -1.06 -9.61
CA GLN A 163 -7.50 -0.54 -10.10
C GLN A 163 -7.41 0.93 -10.49
N ALA A 164 -6.66 1.75 -9.74
CA ALA A 164 -6.42 3.15 -10.08
C ALA A 164 -5.77 3.30 -11.47
N ILE A 165 -4.84 2.39 -11.81
CA ILE A 165 -4.15 2.35 -13.10
C ILE A 165 -5.11 1.83 -14.18
N ASN A 166 -5.69 0.63 -14.00
CA ASN A 166 -6.56 -0.03 -14.98
C ASN A 166 -7.77 0.82 -15.38
N VAL A 167 -8.44 1.46 -14.41
CA VAL A 167 -9.60 2.32 -14.70
C VAL A 167 -9.20 3.54 -15.52
N SER A 168 -8.03 4.11 -15.24
CA SER A 168 -7.52 5.26 -16.00
C SER A 168 -7.17 4.91 -17.44
N GLU A 169 -6.72 3.69 -17.70
CA GLU A 169 -6.42 3.18 -19.05
C GLU A 169 -7.70 3.08 -19.90
N HIS A 170 -8.80 2.58 -19.31
CA HIS A 170 -10.02 2.25 -20.05
C HIS A 170 -11.03 3.41 -20.15
N LEU A 171 -11.18 4.20 -19.08
CA LEU A 171 -12.24 5.21 -18.98
C LEU A 171 -11.70 6.64 -19.00
N GLY A 172 -10.38 6.81 -18.86
CA GLY A 172 -9.74 8.11 -18.69
C GLY A 172 -10.15 8.80 -17.38
N ARG A 173 -9.36 9.79 -16.98
CA ARG A 173 -9.54 10.45 -15.67
C ARG A 173 -10.76 11.38 -15.57
N ALA A 174 -11.48 11.63 -16.68
CA ALA A 174 -12.63 12.54 -16.74
C ALA A 174 -14.00 11.82 -16.60
N GLY A 175 -14.03 10.49 -16.70
CA GLY A 175 -15.25 9.70 -16.54
C GLY A 175 -15.72 9.64 -15.08
N ARG A 176 -17.04 9.53 -14.85
CA ARG A 176 -17.59 9.19 -13.53
C ARG A 176 -17.35 7.69 -13.26
N THR A 177 -16.27 7.37 -12.58
CA THR A 177 -15.85 5.97 -12.28
C THR A 177 -16.25 5.50 -10.88
N TRP A 178 -16.83 6.38 -10.06
CA TRP A 178 -17.04 6.13 -8.63
C TRP A 178 -17.86 4.86 -8.36
N THR A 179 -18.93 4.59 -9.11
CA THR A 179 -19.76 3.40 -8.90
C THR A 179 -18.98 2.10 -9.09
N VAL A 180 -18.15 2.03 -10.14
CA VAL A 180 -17.33 0.84 -10.42
C VAL A 180 -16.21 0.71 -9.38
N GLU A 181 -15.54 1.81 -9.04
CA GLU A 181 -14.47 1.81 -8.06
C GLU A 181 -14.96 1.42 -6.65
N THR A 182 -16.14 1.89 -6.24
CA THR A 182 -16.72 1.54 -4.93
C THR A 182 -17.25 0.11 -4.88
N ALA A 183 -17.88 -0.38 -5.95
CA ALA A 183 -18.32 -1.77 -6.02
C ALA A 183 -17.10 -2.73 -5.96
N HIS A 184 -16.05 -2.43 -6.70
CA HIS A 184 -14.79 -3.19 -6.67
C HIS A 184 -14.14 -3.17 -5.30
N ALA A 185 -13.90 -1.97 -4.74
CA ALA A 185 -13.31 -1.83 -3.42
C ALA A 185 -14.15 -2.51 -2.31
N GLY A 186 -15.48 -2.44 -2.41
CA GLY A 186 -16.39 -3.14 -1.51
C GLY A 186 -16.28 -4.66 -1.61
N GLY A 187 -16.14 -5.19 -2.83
CA GLY A 187 -15.90 -6.62 -3.07
C GLY A 187 -14.57 -7.09 -2.48
N THR A 188 -13.48 -6.35 -2.73
CA THR A 188 -12.16 -6.66 -2.17
C THR A 188 -12.16 -6.57 -0.65
N LEU A 189 -12.86 -5.58 -0.08
CA LEU A 189 -12.99 -5.41 1.38
C LEU A 189 -13.75 -6.57 2.01
N PHE A 190 -14.86 -6.98 1.39
CA PHE A 190 -15.64 -8.13 1.84
C PHE A 190 -14.81 -9.42 1.81
N ALA A 191 -14.12 -9.69 0.68
CA ALA A 191 -13.25 -10.85 0.53
C ALA A 191 -12.12 -10.85 1.58
N GLY A 192 -11.49 -9.70 1.81
CA GLY A 192 -10.48 -9.52 2.85
C GLY A 192 -11.04 -9.78 4.25
N GLY A 193 -12.24 -9.28 4.56
CA GLY A 193 -12.92 -9.54 5.83
C GLY A 193 -13.21 -11.02 6.07
N VAL A 194 -13.74 -11.72 5.06
CA VAL A 194 -13.96 -13.16 5.11
C VAL A 194 -12.65 -13.92 5.32
N ALA A 195 -11.58 -13.54 4.62
CA ALA A 195 -10.26 -14.14 4.79
C ALA A 195 -9.70 -13.96 6.21
N VAL A 196 -9.87 -12.77 6.81
CA VAL A 196 -9.47 -12.51 8.20
C VAL A 196 -10.25 -13.40 9.17
N LEU A 197 -11.58 -13.49 9.02
CA LEU A 197 -12.43 -14.31 9.89
C LEU A 197 -12.11 -15.80 9.78
N ALA A 198 -11.93 -16.29 8.55
CA ALA A 198 -11.53 -17.68 8.30
C ALA A 198 -10.13 -17.97 8.90
N GLY A 199 -9.18 -17.06 8.71
CA GLY A 199 -7.84 -17.17 9.28
C GLY A 199 -7.84 -17.22 10.81
N GLN A 200 -8.67 -16.40 11.47
CA GLN A 200 -8.83 -16.45 12.92
C GLN A 200 -9.46 -17.77 13.38
N SER A 201 -10.53 -18.20 12.71
CA SER A 201 -11.21 -19.46 13.04
C SER A 201 -10.27 -20.66 12.93
N VAL A 202 -9.38 -20.69 11.93
CA VAL A 202 -8.35 -21.72 11.80
C VAL A 202 -7.29 -21.60 12.89
N GLY A 203 -6.88 -20.38 13.26
CA GLY A 203 -5.94 -20.13 14.34
C GLY A 203 -6.43 -20.63 15.70
N ASP A 204 -7.72 -20.47 15.98
CA ASP A 204 -8.36 -20.90 17.23
C ASP A 204 -8.39 -22.43 17.40
N LEU A 205 -8.23 -23.20 16.32
CA LEU A 205 -8.16 -24.67 16.37
C LEU A 205 -6.83 -25.20 16.95
N GLY A 206 -5.84 -24.34 17.23
CA GLY A 206 -4.69 -24.68 18.07
C GLY A 206 -3.56 -25.48 17.38
N GLY A 207 -3.45 -25.45 16.05
CA GLY A 207 -2.36 -26.10 15.32
C GLY A 207 -1.16 -25.16 15.09
N SER A 208 0.04 -25.52 15.57
CA SER A 208 1.28 -24.81 15.23
C SER A 208 1.98 -25.48 14.05
N LEU A 209 2.24 -24.74 12.98
CA LEU A 209 3.14 -25.18 11.91
C LEU A 209 4.58 -24.85 12.30
N THR A 210 5.49 -25.79 12.06
CA THR A 210 6.93 -25.46 12.01
C THR A 210 7.18 -24.50 10.85
N LEU A 211 8.26 -23.71 10.92
CA LEU A 211 8.64 -22.79 9.85
C LEU A 211 8.78 -23.49 8.49
N ALA A 212 9.29 -24.72 8.48
CA ALA A 212 9.40 -25.53 7.28
C ALA A 212 8.03 -25.91 6.70
N GLN A 213 7.08 -26.34 7.53
CA GLN A 213 5.71 -26.65 7.09
C GLN A 213 5.00 -25.40 6.56
N PHE A 214 5.17 -24.25 7.22
CA PHE A 214 4.64 -22.98 6.74
C PHE A 214 5.25 -22.58 5.39
N ALA A 215 6.57 -22.66 5.24
CA ALA A 215 7.24 -22.36 3.98
C ALA A 215 6.76 -23.28 2.84
N LEU A 216 6.62 -24.59 3.10
CA LEU A 216 6.09 -25.54 2.14
C LEU A 216 4.63 -25.24 1.78
N LEU A 217 3.81 -24.83 2.75
CA LEU A 217 2.42 -24.42 2.50
C LEU A 217 2.37 -23.18 1.60
N VAL A 218 3.20 -22.18 1.87
CA VAL A 218 3.31 -20.98 1.03
C VAL A 218 3.73 -21.35 -0.39
N VAL A 219 4.76 -22.20 -0.54
CA VAL A 219 5.20 -22.69 -1.85
C VAL A 219 4.07 -23.45 -2.55
N ALA A 220 3.34 -24.32 -1.84
CA ALA A 220 2.21 -25.05 -2.40
C ALA A 220 1.09 -24.12 -2.88
N VAL A 221 0.75 -23.09 -2.10
CA VAL A 221 -0.25 -22.08 -2.50
C VAL A 221 0.23 -21.29 -3.72
N ILE A 222 1.50 -20.90 -3.78
CA ILE A 222 2.06 -20.22 -4.95
C ILE A 222 1.97 -21.12 -6.18
N LEU A 223 2.42 -22.38 -6.09
CA LEU A 223 2.36 -23.33 -7.20
C LEU A 223 0.92 -23.60 -7.64
N LEU A 224 -0.01 -23.73 -6.69
CA LEU A 224 -1.43 -23.88 -6.97
C LEU A 224 -1.98 -22.65 -7.70
N THR A 225 -1.61 -21.44 -7.26
CA THR A 225 -2.06 -20.19 -7.87
C THR A 225 -1.53 -20.06 -9.31
N VAL A 226 -0.27 -20.43 -9.54
CA VAL A 226 0.31 -20.49 -10.89
C VAL A 226 -0.44 -21.50 -11.76
N ALA A 227 -0.67 -22.70 -11.25
CA ALA A 227 -1.38 -23.76 -11.98
C ALA A 227 -2.86 -23.45 -12.27
N LEU A 228 -3.48 -22.53 -11.53
CA LEU A 228 -4.85 -22.05 -11.76
C LEU A 228 -4.93 -20.85 -12.71
N HIS A 229 -3.82 -20.14 -12.91
CA HIS A 229 -3.74 -18.98 -13.77
C HIS A 229 -3.33 -19.35 -15.21
N ASP A 230 -2.71 -20.52 -15.40
CA ASP A 230 -2.44 -21.14 -16.70
C ASP A 230 -3.61 -22.06 -17.13
#